data_AF-A0A927MMT9-F1
#
_entry.id   AF-A0A927MMT9-F1
#
_cell.length_a   1.000
_cell.length_b   1.000
_cell.length_c   1.000
_cell.angle_alpha   90.00
_cell.angle_beta   90.00
_cell.angle_gamma   90.00
#
_symmetry.space_group_name_H-M   'P 1'
#
loop_
_entity.id
_entity.type
_entity.pdbx_description
1 polymer ?
#
loop_
_entity_poly.entity_id
_entity_poly.type
_entity_poly.pdbx_seq_one_letter_code
_entity_poly.pdbx_strand_id
1 'polypeptide(L)'
;MGQVRYPVTFETSISDPDTYAGARVARMILGFLGAAVIPTVEDMYAHAVAYNDPGEGDFWAIDPGALERTIVDYDPRGGDHWVIYQNTVAASADNQIQYTLDTYKVPAACLLYSGGHWVCVNGYTFDDATMARTAFIINDPAYVGGGADLQVAPAAWDAAYLPVNGGTKWNGKIVEVGDPDPAKAEVPWATRKIVRPGRTIIPPEEAADLAIEGALSFAKENRRLRKAVDAGRVGTPQLVARLDRRGSYYYLVPVTVSVDREEQPLATIMIDGRFGDVLTVSAADEPYPLWKIDRDEVVDIVTRKPIPLFESATSATMRLMDAIAPAGREVRSSELSKLLRTALTSHATPRDRLILRPDDIEISETWVWHPGQGASPFHPYYQVRSAWQDVYVNTHTGDLHTSLYTKSLWLGY
;
A
#
# COMPACT_ATOMS: atom_id res chain seq x y z
N MET A 1 0.48 -7.28 -24.91
CA MET A 1 -0.21 -7.20 -23.61
C MET A 1 0.49 -8.17 -22.70
N GLY A 2 1.17 -7.65 -21.69
CA GLY A 2 1.88 -8.43 -20.68
C GLY A 2 0.93 -8.95 -19.61
N GLN A 3 1.43 -9.89 -18.82
CA GLN A 3 0.70 -10.41 -17.67
C GLN A 3 1.65 -10.76 -16.53
N VAL A 4 1.20 -10.53 -15.31
CA VAL A 4 1.72 -11.14 -14.09
C VAL A 4 0.67 -12.15 -13.64
N ARG A 5 1.07 -13.39 -13.40
CA ARG A 5 0.15 -14.47 -13.04
C ARG A 5 0.83 -15.52 -12.18
N TYR A 6 0.16 -15.91 -11.11
CA TYR A 6 0.55 -16.96 -10.20
C TYR A 6 -0.44 -18.13 -10.33
N PRO A 7 0.01 -19.32 -10.75
CA PRO A 7 -0.89 -20.44 -10.94
C PRO A 7 -1.40 -20.95 -9.59
N VAL A 8 -2.69 -20.77 -9.32
CA VAL A 8 -3.35 -21.36 -8.14
C VAL A 8 -4.06 -22.66 -8.53
N THR A 9 -4.15 -23.60 -7.60
CA THR A 9 -4.96 -24.80 -7.82
C THR A 9 -6.42 -24.45 -7.60
N PHE A 10 -7.26 -24.66 -8.62
CA PHE A 10 -8.66 -24.26 -8.58
C PHE A 10 -9.50 -25.21 -7.71
N GLU A 11 -10.44 -24.64 -6.95
CA GLU A 11 -11.37 -25.38 -6.09
C GLU A 11 -12.73 -25.47 -6.77
N THR A 12 -13.06 -26.65 -7.31
CA THR A 12 -14.32 -26.89 -8.03
C THR A 12 -15.35 -27.57 -7.14
N SER A 13 -16.22 -26.81 -6.48
CA SER A 13 -17.41 -27.36 -5.82
C SER A 13 -18.61 -26.45 -6.00
N ILE A 14 -19.78 -27.03 -6.26
CA ILE A 14 -21.01 -26.32 -6.65
C ILE A 14 -21.96 -26.17 -5.43
N SER A 15 -21.72 -26.87 -4.33
CA SER A 15 -22.55 -26.75 -3.13
C SER A 15 -22.15 -25.49 -2.35
N ASP A 16 -23.13 -24.59 -2.18
CA ASP A 16 -23.04 -23.33 -1.42
C ASP A 16 -21.81 -22.47 -1.74
N PRO A 17 -21.80 -21.82 -2.91
CA PRO A 17 -20.63 -21.12 -3.44
C PRO A 17 -20.16 -19.93 -2.58
N ASP A 18 -21.10 -19.22 -1.94
CA ASP A 18 -20.82 -17.96 -1.26
C ASP A 18 -20.40 -18.20 0.20
N THR A 19 -21.08 -19.11 0.92
CA THR A 19 -20.75 -19.44 2.32
C THR A 19 -19.31 -19.94 2.47
N TYR A 20 -18.85 -20.77 1.52
CA TYR A 20 -17.52 -21.38 1.57
C TYR A 20 -16.45 -20.60 0.77
N ALA A 21 -16.79 -19.44 0.22
CA ALA A 21 -15.89 -18.69 -0.66
C ALA A 21 -14.55 -18.38 0.03
N GLY A 22 -14.58 -17.86 1.26
CA GLY A 22 -13.37 -17.53 2.01
C GLY A 22 -12.47 -18.75 2.27
N ALA A 23 -13.07 -19.88 2.66
CA ALA A 23 -12.33 -21.12 2.91
C ALA A 23 -11.67 -21.66 1.63
N ARG A 24 -12.36 -21.56 0.49
CA ARG A 24 -11.81 -21.97 -0.82
C ARG A 24 -10.69 -21.05 -1.27
N VAL A 25 -10.83 -19.73 -1.08
CA VAL A 25 -9.77 -18.76 -1.36
C VAL A 25 -8.53 -19.04 -0.50
N ALA A 26 -8.70 -19.30 0.80
CA ALA A 26 -7.59 -19.70 1.67
C ALA A 26 -6.90 -20.97 1.14
N ARG A 27 -7.66 -22.00 0.74
CA ARG A 27 -7.10 -23.21 0.14
C ARG A 27 -6.32 -22.96 -1.16
N MET A 28 -6.82 -22.09 -2.05
CA MET A 28 -6.11 -21.71 -3.28
C MET A 28 -4.76 -21.06 -2.97
N ILE A 29 -4.73 -20.14 -2.01
CA ILE A 29 -3.52 -19.45 -1.54
C ILE A 29 -2.54 -20.45 -0.92
N LEU A 30 -2.99 -21.28 0.01
CA LEU A 30 -2.15 -22.29 0.67
C LEU A 30 -1.61 -23.34 -0.30
N GLY A 31 -2.40 -23.72 -1.30
CA GLY A 31 -1.98 -24.57 -2.40
C GLY A 31 -0.88 -23.93 -3.24
N PHE A 32 -1.00 -22.64 -3.54
CA PHE A 32 0.05 -21.88 -4.20
C PHE A 32 1.34 -21.83 -3.38
N LEU A 33 1.23 -21.63 -2.06
CA LEU A 33 2.38 -21.63 -1.14
C LEU A 33 3.02 -23.01 -0.94
N GLY A 34 2.42 -24.08 -1.46
CA GLY A 34 2.94 -25.44 -1.33
C GLY A 34 2.73 -26.04 0.06
N ALA A 35 1.66 -25.67 0.76
CA ALA A 35 1.30 -26.28 2.04
C ALA A 35 1.18 -27.81 1.89
N ALA A 36 1.91 -28.57 2.69
CA ALA A 36 1.97 -30.03 2.59
C ALA A 36 0.63 -30.71 2.90
N VAL A 37 -0.18 -30.09 3.77
CA VAL A 37 -1.52 -30.54 4.14
C VAL A 37 -2.45 -29.34 4.09
N ILE A 38 -3.47 -29.42 3.24
CA ILE A 38 -4.50 -28.40 3.11
C ILE A 38 -5.81 -28.99 3.65
N PRO A 39 -6.32 -28.53 4.81
CA PRO A 39 -7.59 -28.99 5.40
C PRO A 39 -8.73 -28.91 4.41
N THR A 40 -9.71 -29.82 4.49
CA THR A 40 -10.89 -29.83 3.60
C THR A 40 -11.61 -28.48 3.61
N VAL A 41 -12.46 -28.20 2.61
CA VAL A 41 -13.21 -26.93 2.55
C VAL A 41 -14.05 -26.75 3.81
N GLU A 42 -14.66 -27.83 4.30
CA GLU A 42 -15.48 -27.88 5.51
C GLU A 42 -14.65 -27.63 6.77
N ASP A 43 -13.49 -28.29 6.90
CA ASP A 43 -12.60 -28.10 8.06
C ASP A 43 -12.02 -26.67 8.08
N MET A 44 -11.65 -26.15 6.91
CA MET A 44 -11.13 -24.79 6.76
C MET A 44 -12.19 -23.75 7.11
N TYR A 45 -13.44 -23.96 6.66
CA TYR A 45 -14.57 -23.11 7.01
C TYR A 45 -14.86 -23.16 8.51
N ALA A 46 -14.91 -24.36 9.11
CA ALA A 46 -15.14 -24.51 10.54
C ALA A 46 -14.06 -23.83 11.38
N HIS A 47 -12.79 -23.90 10.95
CA HIS A 47 -11.69 -23.18 11.56
C HIS A 47 -11.89 -21.67 11.49
N ALA A 48 -12.17 -21.13 10.29
CA ALA A 48 -12.37 -19.71 10.09
C ALA A 48 -13.54 -19.16 10.92
N VAL A 49 -14.70 -19.82 10.88
CA VAL A 49 -15.89 -19.39 11.63
C VAL A 49 -15.63 -19.33 13.14
N ALA A 50 -14.79 -20.21 13.68
CA ALA A 50 -14.42 -20.16 15.11
C ALA A 50 -13.65 -18.89 15.50
N TYR A 51 -13.09 -18.16 14.53
CA TYR A 51 -12.40 -16.89 14.71
C TYR A 51 -13.17 -15.68 14.20
N ASN A 52 -14.42 -15.84 13.75
CA ASN A 52 -15.24 -14.69 13.38
C ASN A 52 -15.43 -13.78 14.62
N ASP A 53 -15.30 -12.47 14.42
CA ASP A 53 -15.50 -11.46 15.45
C ASP A 53 -16.99 -11.39 15.80
N PRO A 54 -17.40 -11.78 17.03
CA PRO A 54 -18.79 -11.72 17.43
C PRO A 54 -19.35 -10.27 17.46
N GLY A 55 -18.48 -9.25 17.46
CA GLY A 55 -18.85 -7.84 17.38
C GLY A 55 -19.24 -7.37 15.98
N GLU A 56 -18.94 -8.13 14.93
CA GLU A 56 -19.29 -7.78 13.54
C GLU A 56 -20.67 -8.32 13.11
N GLY A 57 -21.29 -9.18 13.94
CA GLY A 57 -22.59 -9.80 13.69
C GLY A 57 -22.58 -10.86 12.56
N ASP A 58 -23.74 -11.45 12.28
CA ASP A 58 -23.90 -12.53 11.28
C ASP A 58 -23.90 -12.04 9.82
N PHE A 59 -23.16 -10.98 9.53
CA PHE A 59 -23.12 -10.37 8.20
C PHE A 59 -22.26 -11.16 7.20
N TRP A 60 -21.42 -12.08 7.69
CA TRP A 60 -20.34 -12.72 6.95
C TRP A 60 -20.34 -14.21 7.26
N ALA A 61 -20.08 -15.04 6.25
CA ALA A 61 -19.77 -16.44 6.51
C ALA A 61 -18.36 -16.58 7.13
N ILE A 62 -17.39 -15.84 6.60
CA ILE A 62 -16.03 -15.67 7.14
C ILE A 62 -15.68 -14.19 7.04
N ASP A 63 -15.37 -13.57 8.18
CA ASP A 63 -14.90 -12.18 8.19
C ASP A 63 -13.39 -12.05 7.86
N PRO A 64 -12.85 -10.84 7.60
CA PRO A 64 -11.48 -10.61 7.19
C PRO A 64 -10.46 -11.06 8.23
N GLY A 65 -10.77 -10.87 9.52
CA GLY A 65 -9.94 -11.34 10.63
C GLY A 65 -9.88 -12.85 10.68
N ALA A 66 -11.04 -13.50 10.55
CA ALA A 66 -11.11 -14.95 10.47
C ALA A 66 -10.36 -15.51 9.25
N LEU A 67 -10.47 -14.88 8.07
CA LEU A 67 -9.77 -15.31 6.87
C LEU A 67 -8.25 -15.15 7.01
N GLU A 68 -7.78 -13.97 7.42
CA GLU A 68 -6.36 -13.71 7.69
C GLU A 68 -5.81 -14.73 8.68
N ARG A 69 -6.48 -14.91 9.82
CA ARG A 69 -6.05 -15.86 10.84
C ARG A 69 -5.98 -17.29 10.32
N THR A 70 -6.95 -17.68 9.50
CA THR A 70 -6.98 -19.01 8.89
C THR A 70 -5.79 -19.22 7.97
N ILE A 71 -5.47 -18.26 7.09
CA ILE A 71 -4.32 -18.39 6.20
C ILE A 71 -3.02 -18.43 7.03
N VAL A 72 -2.90 -17.57 8.04
CA VAL A 72 -1.77 -17.54 8.99
C VAL A 72 -1.52 -18.88 9.67
N ASP A 73 -2.56 -19.52 10.20
CA ASP A 73 -2.44 -20.77 10.96
C ASP A 73 -1.98 -21.95 10.09
N TYR A 74 -2.27 -21.92 8.79
CA TYR A 74 -1.92 -22.98 7.83
C TYR A 74 -0.77 -22.62 6.88
N ASP A 75 -0.22 -21.41 6.94
CA ASP A 75 0.87 -20.97 6.07
C ASP A 75 2.14 -21.80 6.34
N PRO A 76 2.70 -22.51 5.33
CA PRO A 76 3.90 -23.34 5.51
C PRO A 76 5.15 -22.53 5.86
N ARG A 77 5.13 -21.20 5.69
CA ARG A 77 6.22 -20.27 6.00
C ARG A 77 6.16 -19.75 7.44
N GLY A 78 5.09 -20.02 8.19
CA GLY A 78 4.88 -19.57 9.57
C GLY A 78 3.88 -18.41 9.72
N GLY A 79 3.53 -18.09 10.97
CA GLY A 79 2.28 -17.38 11.29
C GLY A 79 2.27 -15.85 11.30
N ASP A 80 3.11 -15.16 10.52
CA ASP A 80 3.16 -13.67 10.55
C ASP A 80 3.19 -13.01 9.14
N HIS A 81 2.76 -13.73 8.11
CA HIS A 81 2.89 -13.31 6.70
C HIS A 81 1.57 -12.89 6.06
N TRP A 82 0.55 -12.50 6.81
CA TRP A 82 -0.70 -12.00 6.23
C TRP A 82 -1.20 -10.79 7.01
N VAL A 83 -1.70 -9.79 6.30
CA VAL A 83 -2.28 -8.58 6.87
C VAL A 83 -3.56 -8.21 6.12
N ILE A 84 -4.48 -7.60 6.87
CA ILE A 84 -5.73 -7.06 6.33
C ILE A 84 -5.49 -5.62 5.90
N TYR A 85 -5.51 -5.36 4.61
CA TYR A 85 -5.47 -4.02 4.04
C TYR A 85 -6.88 -3.43 3.99
N GLN A 86 -7.03 -2.23 4.55
CA GLN A 86 -8.31 -1.51 4.62
C GLN A 86 -8.20 -0.19 3.88
N ASN A 87 -8.82 -0.12 2.71
CA ASN A 87 -8.83 1.09 1.88
C ASN A 87 -10.21 1.75 1.90
N THR A 88 -10.28 3.05 1.65
CA THR A 88 -11.57 3.76 1.48
C THR A 88 -11.82 4.20 0.05
N VAL A 89 -10.90 3.86 -0.87
CA VAL A 89 -10.93 4.25 -2.28
C VAL A 89 -10.44 3.07 -3.12
N ALA A 90 -11.18 2.72 -4.18
CA ALA A 90 -10.89 1.58 -5.04
C ALA A 90 -9.49 1.64 -5.64
N ALA A 91 -9.07 2.81 -6.16
CA ALA A 91 -7.73 2.98 -6.72
C ALA A 91 -6.58 2.66 -5.73
N SER A 92 -6.74 2.96 -4.44
CA SER A 92 -5.74 2.61 -3.43
C SER A 92 -5.74 1.11 -3.12
N ALA A 93 -6.92 0.49 -3.08
CA ALA A 93 -7.07 -0.96 -2.92
C ALA A 93 -6.46 -1.73 -4.10
N ASP A 94 -6.73 -1.28 -5.32
CA ASP A 94 -6.19 -1.84 -6.54
C ASP A 94 -4.66 -1.79 -6.60
N ASN A 95 -4.08 -0.65 -6.21
CA ASN A 95 -2.63 -0.50 -6.15
C ASN A 95 -2.02 -1.39 -5.07
N GLN A 96 -2.72 -1.60 -3.96
CA GLN A 96 -2.29 -2.52 -2.90
C GLN A 96 -2.25 -3.96 -3.40
N ILE A 97 -3.31 -4.44 -4.07
CA ILE A 97 -3.33 -5.79 -4.66
C ILE A 97 -2.19 -5.96 -5.65
N GLN A 98 -2.01 -4.99 -6.55
CA GLN A 98 -0.94 -5.03 -7.54
C GLN A 98 0.44 -5.05 -6.86
N TYR A 99 0.64 -4.25 -5.82
CA TYR A 99 1.87 -4.26 -5.03
C TYR A 99 2.11 -5.60 -4.35
N THR A 100 1.07 -6.25 -3.81
CA THR A 100 1.15 -7.59 -3.21
C THR A 100 1.65 -8.60 -4.25
N LEU A 101 1.05 -8.58 -5.45
CA LEU A 101 1.44 -9.44 -6.57
C LEU A 101 2.85 -9.15 -7.08
N ASP A 102 3.23 -7.88 -7.23
CA ASP A 102 4.52 -7.47 -7.77
C ASP A 102 5.68 -7.66 -6.80
N THR A 103 5.43 -7.53 -5.50
CA THR A 103 6.49 -7.55 -4.49
C THR A 103 6.65 -8.94 -3.91
N TYR A 104 5.56 -9.54 -3.42
CA TYR A 104 5.62 -10.82 -2.69
C TYR A 104 5.43 -12.01 -3.61
N LYS A 105 4.93 -11.80 -4.83
CA LYS A 105 4.69 -12.88 -5.79
C LYS A 105 3.69 -13.92 -5.24
N VAL A 106 2.73 -13.46 -4.43
CA VAL A 106 1.69 -14.29 -3.80
C VAL A 106 0.30 -13.75 -4.18
N PRO A 107 -0.70 -14.62 -4.45
CA PRO A 107 -2.09 -14.21 -4.62
C PRO A 107 -2.67 -13.52 -3.37
N ALA A 108 -3.65 -12.65 -3.57
CA ALA A 108 -4.35 -11.94 -2.49
C ALA A 108 -5.83 -12.37 -2.42
N ALA A 109 -6.42 -12.35 -1.22
CA ALA A 109 -7.85 -12.54 -1.05
C ALA A 109 -8.56 -11.19 -1.03
N CYS A 110 -9.58 -11.00 -1.85
CA CYS A 110 -10.33 -9.74 -1.94
C CYS A 110 -11.81 -9.96 -1.62
N LEU A 111 -12.36 -9.05 -0.82
CA LEU A 111 -13.76 -9.07 -0.43
C LEU A 111 -14.60 -8.21 -1.39
N LEU A 112 -15.47 -8.86 -2.15
CA LEU A 112 -16.33 -8.25 -3.17
C LEU A 112 -17.75 -8.01 -2.66
N TYR A 113 -18.54 -7.33 -3.50
CA TYR A 113 -19.98 -7.13 -3.37
C TYR A 113 -20.40 -6.56 -2.03
N SER A 114 -19.63 -5.56 -1.57
CA SER A 114 -19.86 -4.87 -0.29
C SER A 114 -19.80 -5.80 0.93
N GLY A 115 -18.95 -6.83 0.89
CA GLY A 115 -18.76 -7.77 1.99
C GLY A 115 -19.38 -9.16 1.80
N GLY A 116 -20.01 -9.40 0.65
CA GLY A 116 -20.79 -10.61 0.42
C GLY A 116 -20.01 -11.81 -0.11
N HIS A 117 -18.78 -11.63 -0.63
CA HIS A 117 -18.10 -12.70 -1.35
C HIS A 117 -16.58 -12.58 -1.36
N TRP A 118 -15.85 -13.68 -1.24
CA TRP A 118 -14.39 -13.72 -1.33
C TRP A 118 -13.93 -14.26 -2.68
N VAL A 119 -12.92 -13.62 -3.27
CA VAL A 119 -12.21 -14.12 -4.46
C VAL A 119 -10.70 -14.12 -4.24
N CYS A 120 -10.01 -15.00 -4.96
CA CYS A 120 -8.55 -15.01 -5.03
C CYS A 120 -8.10 -14.20 -6.24
N VAL A 121 -7.33 -13.14 -6.05
CA VAL A 121 -6.69 -12.39 -7.13
C VAL A 121 -5.27 -12.92 -7.31
N ASN A 122 -5.01 -13.59 -8.43
CA ASN A 122 -3.76 -14.31 -8.67
C ASN A 122 -2.86 -13.64 -9.73
N GLY A 123 -3.30 -12.51 -10.28
CA GLY A 123 -2.56 -11.84 -11.34
C GLY A 123 -3.27 -10.63 -11.91
N TYR A 124 -2.66 -10.03 -12.91
CA TYR A 124 -3.23 -8.94 -13.68
C TYR A 124 -2.61 -8.89 -15.09
N THR A 125 -3.35 -8.34 -16.04
CA THR A 125 -2.83 -8.01 -17.38
C THR A 125 -2.50 -6.52 -17.47
N PHE A 126 -1.56 -6.16 -18.33
CA PHE A 126 -1.19 -4.77 -18.55
C PHE A 126 -0.86 -4.47 -20.01
N ASP A 127 -1.02 -3.21 -20.39
CA ASP A 127 -0.60 -2.69 -21.67
C ASP A 127 0.93 -2.47 -21.66
N ASP A 128 1.66 -3.11 -22.59
CA ASP A 128 3.14 -3.09 -22.58
C ASP A 128 3.73 -1.70 -22.86
N ALA A 129 2.98 -0.81 -23.52
CA ALA A 129 3.46 0.51 -23.89
C ALA A 129 3.33 1.51 -22.74
N THR A 130 2.26 1.37 -21.95
CA THR A 130 1.92 2.30 -20.86
C THR A 130 2.16 1.72 -19.48
N MET A 131 2.37 0.40 -19.37
CA MET A 131 2.38 -0.38 -18.14
C MET A 131 1.08 -0.25 -17.33
N ALA A 132 0.00 0.25 -17.95
CA ALA A 132 -1.28 0.41 -17.28
C ALA A 132 -1.98 -0.96 -17.15
N ARG A 133 -2.50 -1.26 -15.96
CA ARG A 133 -3.29 -2.47 -15.71
C ARG A 133 -4.55 -2.46 -16.57
N THR A 134 -4.81 -3.57 -17.26
CA THR A 134 -5.93 -3.74 -18.19
C THR A 134 -6.98 -4.74 -17.71
N ALA A 135 -6.65 -5.61 -16.74
CA ALA A 135 -7.58 -6.50 -16.05
C ALA A 135 -6.91 -7.09 -14.80
N PHE A 136 -7.71 -7.49 -13.81
CA PHE A 136 -7.27 -8.47 -12.81
C PHE A 136 -7.56 -9.88 -13.29
N ILE A 137 -6.72 -10.83 -12.90
CA ILE A 137 -6.95 -12.26 -13.08
C ILE A 137 -7.40 -12.81 -11.73
N ILE A 138 -8.62 -13.32 -11.68
CA ILE A 138 -9.23 -13.80 -10.43
C ILE A 138 -9.67 -15.25 -10.55
N ASN A 139 -9.70 -15.95 -9.43
CA ASN A 139 -10.33 -17.24 -9.26
C ASN A 139 -11.53 -17.06 -8.33
N ASP A 140 -12.71 -17.10 -8.92
CA ASP A 140 -13.97 -17.00 -8.20
C ASP A 140 -14.47 -18.41 -7.85
N PRO A 141 -14.54 -18.77 -6.56
CA PRO A 141 -15.04 -20.07 -6.13
C PRO A 141 -16.55 -20.27 -6.34
N ALA A 142 -17.30 -19.20 -6.63
CA ALA A 142 -18.75 -19.25 -6.82
C ALA A 142 -19.21 -19.52 -8.25
N TYR A 143 -18.37 -19.22 -9.24
CA TYR A 143 -18.77 -19.31 -10.64
C TYR A 143 -18.84 -20.77 -11.12
N VAL A 144 -19.83 -21.13 -11.94
CA VAL A 144 -19.94 -22.47 -12.56
C VAL A 144 -18.79 -22.65 -13.56
N GLY A 145 -17.82 -23.49 -13.20
CA GLY A 145 -16.45 -23.50 -13.76
C GLY A 145 -15.37 -23.43 -12.68
N GLY A 146 -15.79 -23.09 -11.45
CA GLY A 146 -15.18 -23.43 -10.16
C GLY A 146 -13.74 -23.01 -10.00
N GLY A 147 -13.47 -21.71 -10.11
CA GLY A 147 -12.16 -21.17 -9.83
C GLY A 147 -11.18 -21.14 -11.00
N ALA A 148 -11.56 -21.41 -12.25
CA ALA A 148 -10.68 -21.11 -13.39
C ALA A 148 -10.33 -19.62 -13.44
N ASP A 149 -9.22 -19.27 -14.10
CA ASP A 149 -8.80 -17.87 -14.24
C ASP A 149 -9.82 -17.05 -15.05
N LEU A 150 -10.34 -16.02 -14.42
CA LEU A 150 -11.24 -15.04 -15.01
C LEU A 150 -10.49 -13.71 -15.14
N GLN A 151 -10.35 -13.22 -16.37
CA GLN A 151 -9.86 -11.86 -16.61
C GLN A 151 -11.01 -10.88 -16.45
N VAL A 152 -10.95 -10.05 -15.42
CA VAL A 152 -11.97 -9.06 -15.09
C VAL A 152 -11.47 -7.67 -15.47
N ALA A 153 -12.09 -7.08 -16.48
CA ALA A 153 -11.77 -5.73 -16.93
C ALA A 153 -12.07 -4.69 -15.81
N PRO A 154 -11.35 -3.56 -15.77
CA PRO A 154 -11.47 -2.54 -14.72
C PRO A 154 -12.91 -2.13 -14.41
N ALA A 155 -13.73 -1.88 -15.44
CA ALA A 155 -15.12 -1.48 -15.22
C ALA A 155 -15.98 -2.55 -14.50
N ALA A 156 -15.73 -3.83 -14.77
CA ALA A 156 -16.42 -4.93 -14.09
C ALA A 156 -15.87 -5.15 -12.68
N TRP A 157 -14.55 -4.98 -12.51
CA TRP A 157 -13.88 -5.04 -11.22
C TRP A 157 -14.37 -3.93 -10.28
N ASP A 158 -14.36 -2.68 -10.73
CA ASP A 158 -14.80 -1.51 -9.95
C ASP A 158 -16.27 -1.60 -9.52
N ALA A 159 -17.10 -2.28 -10.32
CA ALA A 159 -18.51 -2.53 -9.99
C ALA A 159 -18.69 -3.60 -8.91
N ALA A 160 -17.72 -4.50 -8.74
CA ALA A 160 -17.76 -5.60 -7.78
C ALA A 160 -16.96 -5.29 -6.50
N TYR A 161 -15.81 -4.65 -6.62
CA TYR A 161 -14.88 -4.38 -5.52
C TYR A 161 -15.24 -3.08 -4.78
N LEU A 162 -16.41 -3.13 -4.15
CA LEU A 162 -17.05 -2.01 -3.46
C LEU A 162 -16.73 -2.00 -1.97
N PRO A 163 -16.81 -0.82 -1.30
CA PRO A 163 -16.71 -0.76 0.15
C PRO A 163 -17.74 -1.65 0.84
N VAL A 164 -17.35 -2.31 1.92
CA VAL A 164 -18.21 -3.13 2.78
C VAL A 164 -19.40 -2.31 3.27
N ASN A 165 -20.59 -2.89 3.21
CA ASN A 165 -21.84 -2.27 3.62
C ASN A 165 -22.45 -3.04 4.81
N GLY A 166 -21.78 -2.97 5.95
CA GLY A 166 -22.13 -3.75 7.14
C GLY A 166 -20.98 -3.84 8.13
N GLY A 167 -21.25 -4.46 9.28
CA GLY A 167 -20.29 -4.58 10.38
C GLY A 167 -20.01 -3.26 11.09
N THR A 168 -19.10 -3.30 12.07
CA THR A 168 -18.68 -2.12 12.85
C THR A 168 -17.28 -1.69 12.43
N LYS A 169 -16.34 -2.64 12.40
CA LYS A 169 -14.91 -2.43 12.12
C LYS A 169 -14.65 -2.16 10.64
N TRP A 170 -15.37 -2.86 9.78
CA TRP A 170 -15.06 -2.89 8.34
C TRP A 170 -15.98 -2.03 7.47
N ASN A 171 -17.02 -1.44 8.06
CA ASN A 171 -18.00 -0.67 7.31
C ASN A 171 -17.35 0.50 6.54
N GLY A 172 -17.67 0.63 5.25
CA GLY A 172 -17.10 1.63 4.36
C GLY A 172 -15.65 1.38 3.96
N LYS A 173 -15.10 0.18 4.21
CA LYS A 173 -13.75 -0.24 3.79
C LYS A 173 -13.80 -1.18 2.60
N ILE A 174 -12.84 -1.05 1.69
CA ILE A 174 -12.52 -2.01 0.66
C ILE A 174 -11.39 -2.88 1.23
N VAL A 175 -11.63 -4.19 1.32
CA VAL A 175 -10.83 -5.10 2.14
C VAL A 175 -10.11 -6.14 1.28
N GLU A 176 -8.81 -6.27 1.54
CA GLU A 176 -7.92 -7.29 1.00
C GLU A 176 -7.20 -7.99 2.17
N VAL A 177 -6.97 -9.29 2.05
CA VAL A 177 -6.01 -10.04 2.88
C VAL A 177 -4.85 -10.44 1.98
N GLY A 178 -3.67 -9.89 2.24
CA GLY A 178 -2.48 -10.05 1.40
C GLY A 178 -1.21 -10.24 2.23
N ASP A 179 -0.17 -10.75 1.58
CA ASP A 179 1.16 -10.90 2.20
C ASP A 179 1.74 -9.51 2.56
N PRO A 180 2.22 -9.28 3.80
CA PRO A 180 2.69 -8.00 4.22
C PRO A 180 4.14 -7.75 3.82
N ASP A 181 4.40 -6.47 3.58
CA ASP A 181 5.69 -5.86 3.81
C ASP A 181 6.15 -6.14 5.25
N PRO A 182 7.42 -6.55 5.49
CA PRO A 182 7.82 -7.45 6.57
C PRO A 182 7.04 -7.24 7.84
N ALA A 183 6.28 -8.27 8.24
CA ALA A 183 5.38 -8.36 9.38
C ALA A 183 5.35 -7.09 10.22
N LYS A 184 4.43 -6.17 9.88
CA LYS A 184 4.14 -5.01 10.71
C LYS A 184 3.52 -5.55 11.98
N ALA A 185 4.31 -5.68 13.04
CA ALA A 185 3.72 -5.83 14.35
C ALA A 185 2.97 -4.53 14.62
N GLU A 186 1.64 -4.55 14.57
CA GLU A 186 0.84 -3.43 15.04
C GLU A 186 1.22 -3.22 16.49
N VAL A 187 1.96 -2.13 16.72
CA VAL A 187 2.37 -1.74 18.06
C VAL A 187 1.13 -1.10 18.68
N PRO A 188 0.51 -1.72 19.72
CA PRO A 188 -0.53 -1.03 20.48
C PRO A 188 0.11 0.28 20.93
N TRP A 189 -0.52 1.42 20.64
CA TRP A 189 0.06 2.72 20.98
C TRP A 189 0.44 2.71 22.47
N ALA A 190 1.72 2.50 22.78
CA ALA A 190 2.17 2.64 24.14
C ALA A 190 2.01 4.12 24.41
N THR A 191 1.06 4.43 25.26
CA THR A 191 0.85 5.77 25.77
C THR A 191 2.01 6.05 26.72
N ARG A 192 3.21 6.24 26.17
CA ARG A 192 4.26 6.93 26.90
C ARG A 192 3.66 8.29 27.22
N LYS A 193 3.66 8.64 28.50
CA LYS A 193 3.12 9.91 28.96
C LYS A 193 3.95 10.99 28.28
N ILE A 194 3.37 11.72 27.32
CA ILE A 194 4.08 12.74 26.53
C ILE A 194 4.70 13.75 27.50
N VAL A 195 6.02 13.68 27.68
CA VAL A 195 6.75 14.55 28.62
C VAL A 195 7.09 15.89 27.96
N ARG A 196 7.05 15.96 26.62
CA ARG A 196 7.59 17.08 25.86
C ARG A 196 6.52 17.97 25.23
N PRO A 197 6.76 19.29 25.15
CA PRO A 197 5.81 20.24 24.58
C PRO A 197 5.58 20.11 23.06
N GLY A 198 6.22 19.17 22.35
CA GLY A 198 5.91 18.85 20.94
C GLY A 198 6.15 19.97 19.92
N ARG A 199 6.89 21.02 20.29
CA ARG A 199 7.05 22.23 19.47
C ARG A 199 8.20 22.15 18.46
N THR A 200 9.18 21.29 18.69
CA THR A 200 10.39 21.16 17.89
C THR A 200 10.59 19.71 17.46
N ILE A 201 11.19 19.51 16.29
CA ILE A 201 11.65 18.18 15.87
C ILE A 201 12.84 17.80 16.76
N ILE A 202 12.87 16.57 17.26
CA ILE A 202 13.99 16.05 18.06
C ILE A 202 15.21 15.83 17.14
N PRO A 203 16.45 16.00 17.62
CA PRO A 203 17.63 15.71 16.82
C PRO A 203 17.73 14.21 16.50
N PRO A 204 18.39 13.84 15.39
CA PRO A 204 18.53 12.44 14.96
C PRO A 204 19.13 11.52 16.04
N GLU A 205 20.13 11.97 16.79
CA GLU A 205 20.78 11.15 17.83
C GLU A 205 19.80 10.81 18.95
N GLU A 206 18.97 11.77 19.34
CA GLU A 206 17.91 11.55 20.32
C GLU A 206 16.80 10.65 19.77
N ALA A 207 16.48 10.76 18.49
CA ALA A 207 15.56 9.84 17.82
C ALA A 207 16.07 8.38 17.89
N ALA A 208 17.37 8.16 17.63
CA ALA A 208 17.99 6.84 17.75
C ALA A 208 17.86 6.26 19.18
N ASP A 209 18.17 7.06 20.20
CA ASP A 209 18.08 6.64 21.60
C ASP A 209 16.64 6.27 21.99
N LEU A 210 15.68 7.14 21.66
CA LEU A 210 14.26 6.92 21.97
C LEU A 210 13.66 5.75 21.20
N ALA A 211 14.11 5.51 19.97
CA ALA A 211 13.71 4.36 19.18
C ALA A 211 14.10 3.04 19.85
N ILE A 212 15.32 2.91 20.35
CA ILE A 212 15.77 1.68 21.04
C ILE A 212 15.10 1.52 22.40
N GLU A 213 15.01 2.59 23.19
CA GLU A 213 14.29 2.56 24.47
C GLU A 213 12.84 2.09 24.26
N GLY A 214 12.15 2.69 23.30
CA GLY A 214 10.78 2.33 22.95
C GLY A 214 10.68 0.91 22.41
N ALA A 215 11.52 0.52 21.46
CA ALA A 215 11.53 -0.82 20.87
C ALA A 215 11.75 -1.92 21.93
N LEU A 216 12.65 -1.70 22.90
CA LEU A 216 12.89 -2.66 23.99
C LEU A 216 11.67 -2.86 24.89
N SER A 217 10.82 -1.84 25.04
CA SER A 217 9.56 -1.97 25.78
C SER A 217 8.57 -2.90 25.07
N PHE A 218 8.57 -2.92 23.72
CA PHE A 218 7.73 -3.79 22.88
C PHE A 218 8.36 -5.16 22.60
N ALA A 219 9.67 -5.27 22.66
CA ALA A 219 10.41 -6.50 22.37
C ALA A 219 10.05 -7.68 23.29
N LYS A 220 9.35 -7.44 24.40
CA LYS A 220 8.78 -8.50 25.26
C LYS A 220 7.75 -9.36 24.52
N GLU A 221 7.00 -8.75 23.60
CA GLU A 221 5.92 -9.40 22.86
C GLU A 221 6.35 -9.73 21.41
N ASN A 222 7.42 -9.10 20.91
CA ASN A 222 7.95 -9.34 19.56
C ASN A 222 9.38 -9.92 19.60
N ARG A 223 9.48 -11.25 19.41
CA ARG A 223 10.76 -11.98 19.41
C ARG A 223 11.70 -11.53 18.29
N ARG A 224 11.19 -11.21 17.09
CA ARG A 224 12.02 -10.76 15.95
C ARG A 224 12.66 -9.40 16.25
N LEU A 225 11.87 -8.46 16.77
CA LEU A 225 12.37 -7.15 17.20
C LEU A 225 13.42 -7.31 18.30
N ARG A 226 13.17 -8.19 19.29
CA ARG A 226 14.16 -8.47 20.35
C ARG A 226 15.49 -8.95 19.76
N LYS A 227 15.44 -9.95 18.88
CA LYS A 227 16.60 -10.48 18.17
C LYS A 227 17.31 -9.39 17.38
N ALA A 228 16.58 -8.54 16.67
CA ALA A 228 17.13 -7.45 15.88
C ALA A 228 17.86 -6.42 16.75
N VAL A 229 17.24 -5.97 17.85
CA VAL A 229 17.84 -4.99 18.77
C VAL A 229 19.05 -5.57 19.52
N ASP A 230 19.00 -6.85 19.91
CA ASP A 230 20.11 -7.49 20.62
C ASP A 230 21.31 -7.77 19.70
N ALA A 231 21.07 -8.07 18.41
CA ALA A 231 22.12 -8.41 17.45
C ALA A 231 22.63 -7.22 16.63
N GLY A 232 21.80 -6.20 16.43
CA GLY A 232 22.05 -5.10 15.52
C GLY A 232 22.67 -3.86 16.16
N ARG A 233 23.04 -2.92 15.30
CA ARG A 233 23.49 -1.57 15.64
C ARG A 233 22.47 -0.57 15.13
N VAL A 234 22.32 0.54 15.84
CA VAL A 234 21.44 1.62 15.37
C VAL A 234 22.12 2.36 14.24
N GLY A 235 21.49 2.37 13.07
CA GLY A 235 21.94 3.15 11.93
C GLY A 235 21.42 4.60 11.98
N THR A 236 21.76 5.38 10.96
CA THR A 236 21.41 6.81 10.89
C THR A 236 19.90 7.03 10.73
N PRO A 237 19.24 7.74 11.66
CA PRO A 237 17.82 8.07 11.53
C PRO A 237 17.53 8.95 10.33
N GLN A 238 16.49 8.60 9.58
CA GLN A 238 16.02 9.37 8.42
C GLN A 238 14.72 10.10 8.75
N LEU A 239 14.72 11.42 8.62
CA LEU A 239 13.55 12.26 8.88
C LEU A 239 12.58 12.20 7.70
N VAL A 240 11.31 11.92 7.99
CA VAL A 240 10.23 11.86 7.02
C VAL A 240 9.13 12.84 7.38
N ALA A 241 8.77 13.71 6.43
CA ALA A 241 7.62 14.60 6.53
C ALA A 241 6.36 13.91 5.98
N ARG A 242 5.27 13.96 6.74
CA ARG A 242 3.96 13.54 6.27
C ARG A 242 3.30 14.63 5.46
N LEU A 243 2.95 14.31 4.21
CA LEU A 243 2.26 15.26 3.33
C LEU A 243 0.76 15.35 3.59
N ASP A 244 0.16 14.33 4.21
CA ASP A 244 -1.26 14.33 4.58
C ASP A 244 -1.56 15.15 5.83
N ARG A 245 -0.54 15.42 6.66
CA ARG A 245 -0.68 16.15 7.93
C ARG A 245 0.41 17.20 8.05
N ARG A 246 0.04 18.46 7.83
CA ARG A 246 0.96 19.59 7.92
C ARG A 246 1.69 19.62 9.27
N GLY A 247 3.01 19.64 9.22
CA GLY A 247 3.86 19.69 10.41
C GLY A 247 3.99 18.36 11.15
N SER A 248 3.50 17.25 10.61
CA SER A 248 3.75 15.92 11.18
C SER A 248 5.01 15.32 10.57
N TYR A 249 5.90 14.85 11.43
CA TYR A 249 7.17 14.26 11.05
C TYR A 249 7.39 12.96 11.82
N TYR A 250 8.13 12.03 11.24
CA TYR A 250 8.59 10.83 11.92
C TYR A 250 10.02 10.52 11.49
N TYR A 251 10.77 9.83 12.35
CA TYR A 251 12.04 9.24 11.96
C TYR A 251 11.84 7.76 11.62
N LEU A 252 12.60 7.29 10.63
CA LEU A 252 12.87 5.88 10.42
C LEU A 252 14.27 5.58 10.96
N VAL A 253 14.34 4.73 11.98
CA VAL A 253 15.58 4.34 12.65
C VAL A 253 15.89 2.89 12.29
N PRO A 254 16.84 2.62 11.38
CA PRO A 254 17.19 1.26 11.03
C PRO A 254 18.04 0.65 12.15
N VAL A 255 17.83 -0.64 12.41
CA VAL A 255 18.70 -1.48 13.22
C VAL A 255 19.38 -2.43 12.26
N THR A 256 20.68 -2.25 12.05
CA THR A 256 21.47 -2.92 11.01
C THR A 256 22.35 -4.01 11.59
N VAL A 257 22.65 -5.03 10.79
CA VAL A 257 23.68 -6.04 11.08
C VAL A 257 24.70 -6.04 9.95
N SER A 258 25.94 -6.41 10.26
CA SER A 258 26.99 -6.51 9.25
C SER A 258 26.92 -7.88 8.57
N VAL A 259 26.53 -7.92 7.29
CA VAL A 259 26.57 -9.12 6.43
C VAL A 259 27.55 -8.85 5.30
N ASP A 260 28.54 -9.72 5.13
CA ASP A 260 29.57 -9.58 4.08
C ASP A 260 30.27 -8.21 4.02
N ARG A 261 30.41 -7.57 5.21
CA ARG A 261 30.96 -6.21 5.42
C ARG A 261 30.07 -5.06 4.98
N GLU A 262 28.81 -5.33 4.65
CA GLU A 262 27.79 -4.32 4.39
C GLU A 262 26.80 -4.27 5.56
N GLU A 263 26.37 -3.06 5.92
CA GLU A 263 25.32 -2.89 6.92
C GLU A 263 23.95 -3.09 6.28
N GLN A 264 23.24 -4.13 6.71
CA GLN A 264 21.91 -4.46 6.21
C GLN A 264 20.87 -4.33 7.33
N PRO A 265 19.74 -3.65 7.08
CA PRO A 265 18.65 -3.53 8.05
C PRO A 265 18.08 -4.91 8.43
N LEU A 266 17.95 -5.15 9.73
CA LEU A 266 17.24 -6.30 10.32
C LEU A 266 15.93 -5.88 10.98
N ALA A 267 15.82 -4.60 11.37
CA ALA A 267 14.58 -3.96 11.76
C ALA A 267 14.59 -2.47 11.41
N THR A 268 13.41 -1.87 11.37
CA THR A 268 13.20 -0.43 11.24
C THR A 268 12.17 0.03 12.24
N ILE A 269 12.53 1.01 13.05
CA ILE A 269 11.67 1.58 14.09
C ILE A 269 11.18 2.94 13.59
N MET A 270 9.87 3.12 13.51
CA MET A 270 9.26 4.40 13.18
C MET A 270 8.91 5.14 14.47
N ILE A 271 9.42 6.36 14.62
CA ILE A 271 9.17 7.17 15.82
C ILE A 271 8.64 8.55 15.45
N ASP A 272 7.78 9.12 16.29
CA ASP A 272 7.31 10.49 16.12
C ASP A 272 8.48 11.48 16.20
N GLY A 273 8.63 12.32 15.20
CA GLY A 273 9.77 13.24 15.08
C GLY A 273 9.74 14.40 16.08
N ARG A 274 8.68 14.58 16.86
CA ARG A 274 8.55 15.66 17.86
C ARG A 274 8.52 15.13 19.27
N PHE A 275 7.89 13.98 19.47
CA PHE A 275 7.69 13.39 20.80
C PHE A 275 8.65 12.23 21.08
N GLY A 276 9.15 11.56 20.04
CA GLY A 276 9.99 10.37 20.14
C GLY A 276 9.22 9.10 20.53
N ASP A 277 7.89 9.12 20.41
CA ASP A 277 7.05 7.96 20.65
C ASP A 277 7.20 6.96 19.49
N VAL A 278 7.39 5.68 19.79
CA VAL A 278 7.41 4.64 18.76
C VAL A 278 6.00 4.48 18.19
N LEU A 279 5.89 4.70 16.88
CA LEU A 279 4.64 4.61 16.13
C LEU A 279 4.41 3.19 15.60
N THR A 280 5.44 2.58 15.02
CA THR A 280 5.41 1.17 14.58
C THR A 280 6.84 0.63 14.41
N VAL A 281 6.96 -0.68 14.26
CA VAL A 281 8.22 -1.39 14.05
C VAL A 281 8.02 -2.42 12.94
N SER A 282 9.03 -2.59 12.11
CA SER A 282 9.14 -3.73 11.20
C SER A 282 10.44 -4.46 11.53
N ALA A 283 10.38 -5.78 11.67
CA ALA A 283 11.53 -6.61 12.00
C ALA A 283 11.43 -7.96 11.29
N ALA A 284 12.56 -8.44 10.79
CA ALA A 284 12.66 -9.70 10.05
C ALA A 284 13.65 -10.64 10.72
N ASP A 285 13.58 -11.93 10.35
CA ASP A 285 14.54 -12.92 10.82
C ASP A 285 15.88 -12.88 10.07
N GLU A 286 15.83 -12.35 8.84
CA GLU A 286 16.95 -12.15 7.94
C GLU A 286 17.03 -10.67 7.53
N PRO A 287 18.23 -10.15 7.23
CA PRO A 287 18.36 -8.77 6.78
C PRO A 287 17.63 -8.52 5.47
N TYR A 288 17.09 -7.31 5.31
CA TYR A 288 16.33 -6.92 4.13
C TYR A 288 16.75 -5.54 3.62
N PRO A 289 16.67 -5.32 2.30
CA PRO A 289 17.03 -4.04 1.70
C PRO A 289 15.91 -3.02 1.93
N LEU A 290 15.99 -2.26 3.03
CA LEU A 290 15.00 -1.24 3.39
C LEU A 290 14.96 -0.10 2.36
N TRP A 291 16.13 0.45 2.02
CA TRP A 291 16.29 1.56 1.07
C TRP A 291 17.33 1.14 0.03
N LYS A 292 16.87 0.79 -1.17
CA LYS A 292 17.71 0.32 -2.27
C LYS A 292 18.30 1.45 -3.09
N ILE A 293 17.69 2.63 -3.00
CA ILE A 293 18.03 3.79 -3.80
C ILE A 293 18.75 4.80 -2.90
N ASP A 294 20.02 5.02 -3.19
CA ASP A 294 20.77 6.10 -2.56
C ASP A 294 20.53 7.45 -3.23
N ARG A 295 21.06 8.51 -2.63
CA ARG A 295 20.86 9.89 -3.09
C ARG A 295 21.50 10.16 -4.46
N ASP A 296 22.59 9.50 -4.79
CA ASP A 296 23.30 9.69 -6.06
C ASP A 296 22.55 8.96 -7.19
N GLU A 297 21.99 7.79 -6.91
CA GLU A 297 21.10 7.07 -7.81
C GLU A 297 19.82 7.85 -8.12
N VAL A 298 19.30 8.65 -7.18
CA VAL A 298 18.17 9.55 -7.44
C VAL A 298 18.51 10.55 -8.55
N VAL A 299 19.71 11.13 -8.55
CA VAL A 299 20.18 12.06 -9.60
C VAL A 299 20.18 11.34 -10.95
N ASP A 300 20.72 10.12 -10.99
CA ASP A 300 20.74 9.30 -12.21
C ASP A 300 19.32 8.98 -12.71
N ILE A 301 18.39 8.63 -11.81
CA ILE A 301 17.00 8.31 -12.15
C ILE A 301 16.30 9.52 -12.77
N VAL A 302 16.40 10.70 -12.16
CA VAL A 302 15.65 11.89 -12.62
C VAL A 302 16.29 12.56 -13.85
N THR A 303 17.57 12.34 -14.11
CA THR A 303 18.28 12.91 -15.27
C THR A 303 18.24 12.01 -16.50
N ARG A 304 17.91 10.72 -16.35
CA ARG A 304 17.79 9.78 -17.48
C ARG A 304 16.35 9.57 -17.95
N LYS A 305 15.37 9.71 -17.05
CA LYS A 305 13.96 9.45 -17.36
C LYS A 305 13.27 10.75 -17.82
N PRO A 306 12.59 10.77 -18.98
CA PRO A 306 11.73 11.89 -19.35
C PRO A 306 10.58 12.05 -18.35
N ILE A 307 10.53 13.19 -17.68
CA ILE A 307 9.56 13.49 -16.63
C ILE A 307 8.36 14.20 -17.26
N PRO A 308 7.14 13.66 -17.13
CA PRO A 308 5.95 14.32 -17.62
C PRO A 308 5.72 15.66 -16.90
N LEU A 309 5.55 16.73 -17.67
CA LEU A 309 5.14 18.04 -17.16
C LEU A 309 3.62 18.12 -17.14
N PHE A 310 3.08 18.38 -15.96
CA PHE A 310 1.66 18.64 -15.78
C PHE A 310 1.43 20.15 -15.63
N GLU A 311 0.38 20.67 -16.26
CA GLU A 311 -0.07 22.03 -15.96
C GLU A 311 -0.48 22.14 -14.49
N SER A 312 -0.16 23.27 -13.88
CA SER A 312 -0.80 23.65 -12.63
C SER A 312 -2.31 23.79 -12.82
N ALA A 313 -3.10 23.43 -11.80
CA ALA A 313 -4.55 23.60 -11.76
C ALA A 313 -4.98 25.00 -12.21
N THR A 314 -4.27 26.00 -11.70
CA THR A 314 -4.47 27.41 -12.00
C THR A 314 -4.19 27.73 -13.47
N SER A 315 -3.09 27.24 -14.05
CA SER A 315 -2.72 27.49 -15.45
C SER A 315 -3.73 26.88 -16.44
N ALA A 316 -4.21 25.66 -16.17
CA ALA A 316 -5.25 25.08 -17.00
C ALA A 316 -6.60 25.77 -16.82
N THR A 317 -6.93 26.19 -15.59
CA THR A 317 -8.15 26.98 -15.32
C THR A 317 -8.09 28.32 -16.03
N MET A 318 -6.97 29.05 -15.97
CA MET A 318 -6.81 30.34 -16.67
C MET A 318 -6.94 30.18 -18.17
N ARG A 319 -6.29 29.18 -18.79
CA ARG A 319 -6.47 28.92 -20.23
C ARG A 319 -7.90 28.54 -20.60
N LEU A 320 -8.58 27.80 -19.72
CA LEU A 320 -10.00 27.49 -19.91
C LEU A 320 -10.85 28.76 -19.87
N MET A 321 -10.59 29.64 -18.89
CA MET A 321 -11.27 30.93 -18.77
C MET A 321 -10.98 31.85 -19.96
N ASP A 322 -9.74 31.89 -20.44
CA ASP A 322 -9.32 32.64 -21.63
C ASP A 322 -9.94 32.08 -22.92
N ALA A 323 -10.18 30.76 -23.00
CA ALA A 323 -10.89 30.15 -24.12
C ALA A 323 -12.39 30.47 -24.09
N ILE A 324 -12.96 30.66 -22.90
CA ILE A 324 -14.38 30.95 -22.71
C ILE A 324 -14.68 32.46 -22.86
N ALA A 325 -13.80 33.34 -22.40
CA ALA A 325 -14.03 34.79 -22.35
C ALA A 325 -14.38 35.43 -23.72
N PRO A 326 -13.78 35.03 -24.86
CA PRO A 326 -14.14 35.56 -26.18
C PRO A 326 -15.52 35.09 -26.68
N ALA A 327 -16.09 34.04 -26.10
CA ALA A 327 -17.32 33.43 -26.62
C ALA A 327 -18.58 34.27 -26.35
N GLY A 328 -18.53 35.28 -25.47
CA GLY A 328 -19.62 36.23 -25.22
C GLY A 328 -20.97 35.60 -24.83
N ARG A 329 -20.99 34.30 -24.51
CA ARG A 329 -22.20 33.51 -24.24
C ARG A 329 -22.25 33.17 -22.76
N GLU A 330 -23.44 33.27 -22.19
CA GLU A 330 -23.76 32.60 -20.93
C GLU A 330 -23.47 31.10 -21.09
N VAL A 331 -22.38 30.64 -20.47
CA VAL A 331 -22.06 29.21 -20.42
C VAL A 331 -23.06 28.56 -19.50
N ARG A 332 -23.91 27.67 -20.04
CA ARG A 332 -24.85 26.90 -19.23
C ARG A 332 -24.08 26.02 -18.24
N SER A 333 -24.59 25.80 -17.04
CA SER A 333 -23.87 25.05 -15.99
C SER A 333 -23.41 23.66 -16.45
N SER A 334 -24.18 23.00 -17.32
CA SER A 334 -23.82 21.70 -17.91
C SER A 334 -22.60 21.76 -18.84
N GLU A 335 -22.43 22.84 -19.60
CA GLU A 335 -21.24 23.05 -20.42
C GLU A 335 -20.03 23.40 -19.56
N LEU A 336 -20.22 24.18 -18.50
CA LEU A 336 -19.17 24.49 -17.52
C LEU A 336 -18.68 23.21 -16.83
N SER A 337 -19.58 22.32 -16.40
CA SER A 337 -19.21 21.03 -15.82
C SER A 337 -18.46 20.13 -16.81
N LYS A 338 -18.83 20.14 -18.10
CA LYS A 338 -18.12 19.39 -19.15
C LYS A 338 -16.73 19.97 -19.41
N LEU A 339 -16.61 21.30 -19.48
CA LEU A 339 -15.35 22.02 -19.65
C LEU A 339 -14.43 21.82 -18.45
N LEU A 340 -14.96 21.87 -17.22
CA LEU A 340 -14.24 21.54 -15.99
C LEU A 340 -13.75 20.09 -16.02
N ARG A 341 -14.61 19.11 -16.37
CA ARG A 341 -14.16 17.72 -16.52
C ARG A 341 -13.05 17.59 -17.56
N THR A 342 -13.18 18.25 -18.72
CA THR A 342 -12.13 18.22 -19.77
C THR A 342 -10.83 18.88 -19.32
N ALA A 343 -10.90 20.01 -18.59
CA ALA A 343 -9.72 20.65 -18.03
C ALA A 343 -9.05 19.77 -16.95
N LEU A 344 -9.87 19.16 -16.09
CA LEU A 344 -9.42 18.24 -15.05
C LEU A 344 -8.86 16.93 -15.63
N THR A 345 -9.36 16.44 -16.77
CA THR A 345 -8.76 15.30 -17.48
C THR A 345 -7.52 15.70 -18.28
N SER A 346 -7.44 16.93 -18.81
CA SER A 346 -6.20 17.45 -19.40
C SER A 346 -5.06 17.60 -18.40
N HIS A 347 -5.36 17.71 -17.10
CA HIS A 347 -4.34 17.58 -16.03
C HIS A 347 -3.81 16.17 -15.81
N ALA A 348 -4.42 15.16 -16.43
CA ALA A 348 -3.93 13.79 -16.43
C ALA A 348 -3.07 13.50 -17.67
N THR A 349 -3.10 14.37 -18.69
CA THR A 349 -2.26 14.24 -19.89
C THR A 349 -1.03 15.14 -19.73
N PRO A 350 0.20 14.58 -19.81
CA PRO A 350 1.41 15.39 -19.83
C PRO A 350 1.39 16.36 -21.01
N ARG A 351 1.68 17.65 -20.78
CA ARG A 351 1.79 18.64 -21.86
C ARG A 351 3.06 18.40 -22.67
N ASP A 352 4.14 18.12 -21.96
CA ASP A 352 5.48 17.88 -22.47
C ASP A 352 6.20 16.88 -21.55
N ARG A 353 7.39 16.47 -21.96
CA ARG A 353 8.32 15.75 -21.09
C ARG A 353 9.62 16.54 -21.01
N LEU A 354 10.14 16.72 -19.80
CA LEU A 354 11.46 17.31 -19.59
C LEU A 354 12.47 16.25 -19.19
N ILE A 355 13.73 16.51 -19.46
CA ILE A 355 14.85 15.79 -18.84
C ILE A 355 15.54 16.80 -17.94
N LEU A 356 15.59 16.51 -16.64
CA LEU A 356 16.28 17.36 -15.68
C LEU A 356 17.79 17.24 -15.87
N ARG A 357 18.51 18.35 -15.70
CA ARG A 357 19.97 18.32 -15.60
C ARG A 357 20.37 18.20 -14.13
N PRO A 358 21.53 17.59 -13.81
CA PRO A 358 22.02 17.51 -12.43
C PRO A 358 22.06 18.88 -11.72
N ASP A 359 22.42 19.94 -12.44
CA ASP A 359 22.52 21.30 -11.87
C ASP A 359 21.17 22.00 -11.66
N ASP A 360 20.07 21.44 -12.19
CA ASP A 360 18.72 22.02 -12.11
C ASP A 360 17.87 21.44 -10.97
N ILE A 361 18.47 20.60 -10.11
CA ILE A 361 17.75 19.85 -9.08
C ILE A 361 18.31 20.07 -7.68
N GLU A 362 17.40 20.08 -6.71
CA GLU A 362 17.70 20.06 -5.28
C GLU A 362 17.00 18.85 -4.66
N ILE A 363 17.76 17.90 -4.12
CA ILE A 363 17.19 16.77 -3.37
C ILE A 363 17.03 17.20 -1.91
N SER A 364 15.81 17.13 -1.38
CA SER A 364 15.57 17.46 0.03
C SER A 364 16.28 16.46 0.96
N GLU A 365 16.86 16.95 2.04
CA GLU A 365 17.38 16.10 3.13
C GLU A 365 16.26 15.42 3.91
N THR A 366 15.05 15.97 3.88
CA THR A 366 13.87 15.37 4.50
C THR A 366 13.12 14.57 3.44
N TRP A 367 12.91 13.29 3.73
CA TRP A 367 12.05 12.46 2.91
C TRP A 367 10.59 12.82 3.11
N VAL A 368 9.74 12.37 2.19
CA VAL A 368 8.31 12.64 2.26
C VAL A 368 7.49 11.37 2.11
N TRP A 369 6.34 11.31 2.76
CA TRP A 369 5.42 10.20 2.62
C TRP A 369 3.97 10.66 2.63
N HIS A 370 3.12 9.94 1.88
CA HIS A 370 1.69 10.16 1.84
C HIS A 370 0.96 8.80 1.76
N PRO A 371 -0.06 8.54 2.59
CA PRO A 371 -0.77 7.25 2.64
C PRO A 371 -1.48 6.90 1.32
N GLY A 372 -1.92 7.90 0.56
CA GLY A 372 -2.77 7.70 -0.62
C GLY A 372 -2.12 6.99 -1.82
N GLN A 373 -0.80 6.78 -1.83
CA GLN A 373 -0.09 6.09 -2.94
C GLN A 373 0.03 4.58 -2.74
N GLY A 374 -0.46 4.01 -1.63
CA GLY A 374 -0.30 2.59 -1.32
C GLY A 374 1.13 2.19 -0.89
N ALA A 375 2.07 3.13 -0.87
CA ALA A 375 3.42 2.87 -0.38
C ALA A 375 3.47 2.78 1.15
N SER A 376 4.19 1.78 1.64
CA SER A 376 4.50 1.59 3.06
C SER A 376 5.18 2.86 3.65
N PRO A 377 4.87 3.28 4.89
CA PRO A 377 5.55 4.41 5.55
C PRO A 377 7.05 4.18 5.79
N PHE A 378 7.49 2.91 5.69
CA PHE A 378 8.91 2.51 5.73
C PHE A 378 9.65 2.72 4.40
N HIS A 379 8.91 2.96 3.31
CA HIS A 379 9.44 3.22 1.98
C HIS A 379 8.98 4.60 1.48
N PRO A 380 9.47 5.69 2.12
CA PRO A 380 9.12 7.04 1.74
C PRO A 380 9.73 7.42 0.38
N TYR A 381 9.65 8.70 0.04
CA TYR A 381 10.15 9.23 -1.22
C TYR A 381 11.21 10.30 -0.97
N TYR A 382 12.24 10.32 -1.81
CA TYR A 382 13.07 11.50 -2.01
C TYR A 382 12.23 12.58 -2.70
N GLN A 383 12.17 13.79 -2.12
CA GLN A 383 11.60 14.95 -2.80
C GLN A 383 12.72 15.65 -3.59
N VAL A 384 12.61 15.62 -4.91
CA VAL A 384 13.49 16.31 -5.84
C VAL A 384 12.78 17.57 -6.32
N ARG A 385 13.30 18.73 -5.92
CA ARG A 385 12.78 20.04 -6.34
C ARG A 385 13.50 20.51 -7.59
N SER A 386 12.76 21.12 -8.49
CA SER A 386 13.30 21.79 -9.67
C SER A 386 12.57 23.13 -9.87
N ALA A 387 13.05 23.96 -10.79
CA ALA A 387 12.37 25.20 -11.16
C ALA A 387 10.95 24.99 -11.74
N TRP A 388 10.62 23.77 -12.18
CA TRP A 388 9.39 23.48 -12.91
C TRP A 388 8.34 22.78 -12.05
N GLN A 389 8.75 21.73 -11.36
CA GLN A 389 7.89 20.93 -10.49
C GLN A 389 8.70 20.08 -9.52
N ASP A 390 8.04 19.65 -8.44
CA ASP A 390 8.58 18.63 -7.55
C ASP A 390 8.36 17.24 -8.15
N VAL A 391 9.35 16.37 -7.93
CA VAL A 391 9.35 14.97 -8.34
C VAL A 391 9.69 14.13 -7.12
N TYR A 392 9.11 12.93 -7.06
CA TYR A 392 9.22 12.04 -5.92
C TYR A 392 9.78 10.71 -6.39
N VAL A 393 10.88 10.25 -5.80
CA VAL A 393 11.52 8.97 -6.14
C VAL A 393 11.38 8.04 -4.94
N ASN A 394 10.74 6.89 -5.12
CA ASN A 394 10.54 5.93 -4.03
C ASN A 394 11.90 5.37 -3.56
N THR A 395 12.17 5.38 -2.25
CA THR A 395 13.46 4.95 -1.67
C THR A 395 13.74 3.46 -1.85
N HIS A 396 12.72 2.65 -2.12
CA HIS A 396 12.83 1.21 -2.29
C HIS A 396 12.82 0.78 -3.76
N THR A 397 11.92 1.31 -4.59
CA THR A 397 11.76 0.85 -5.98
C THR A 397 12.48 1.73 -7.01
N GLY A 398 12.78 2.99 -6.67
CA GLY A 398 13.28 3.98 -7.63
C GLY A 398 12.21 4.47 -8.62
N ASP A 399 10.94 4.18 -8.34
CA ASP A 399 9.82 4.67 -9.14
C ASP A 399 9.68 6.18 -8.99
N LEU A 400 9.40 6.82 -10.12
CA LEU A 400 9.32 8.27 -10.25
C LEU A 400 7.86 8.70 -10.32
N HIS A 401 7.48 9.61 -9.43
CA HIS A 401 6.14 10.19 -9.36
C HIS A 401 6.22 11.71 -9.44
N THR A 402 5.25 12.35 -10.10
CA THR A 402 5.10 13.81 -10.13
C THR A 402 4.08 14.33 -9.11
N SER A 403 3.40 13.43 -8.42
CA SER A 403 2.45 13.73 -7.34
C SER A 403 2.33 12.55 -6.40
N LEU A 404 2.31 12.82 -5.10
CA LEU A 404 2.00 11.82 -4.06
C LEU A 404 0.54 11.89 -3.59
N TYR A 405 -0.24 12.85 -4.09
CA TYR A 405 -1.68 12.87 -3.89
C TYR A 405 -2.33 12.02 -4.97
N THR A 406 -3.03 10.95 -4.58
CA THR A 406 -4.04 10.34 -5.44
C THR A 406 -5.09 11.41 -5.68
N LYS A 407 -5.22 11.89 -6.93
CA LYS A 407 -6.22 12.90 -7.30
C LYS A 407 -7.64 12.29 -7.19
N SER A 408 -8.14 12.11 -5.98
CA SER A 408 -9.58 12.19 -5.75
C SER A 408 -9.92 13.68 -5.74
N LEU A 409 -10.37 14.19 -6.88
CA LEU A 409 -11.02 15.50 -6.96
C LEU A 409 -12.34 15.40 -6.19
N TRP A 410 -12.29 15.49 -4.87
CA TRP A 410 -13.46 15.85 -4.06
C TRP A 410 -13.78 17.32 -4.35
N LEU A 411 -14.55 17.55 -5.42
CA LEU A 411 -15.30 18.78 -5.58
C LEU A 411 -16.44 18.74 -4.57
N GLY A 412 -16.19 19.25 -3.37
CA GLY A 412 -17.26 19.65 -2.47
C GLY A 412 -18.02 20.81 -3.11
N TYR A 413 -19.12 20.50 -3.77
CA TYR A 413 -20.21 21.42 -4.09
C TYR A 413 -21.51 20.85 -3.57
#